data_AF-A0A7S0XR27-F1
#
_entry.id   AF-A0A7S0XR27-F1
#
_cell.length_a   1.000
_cell.length_b   1.000
_cell.length_c   1.000
_cell.angle_alpha   90.00
_cell.angle_beta   90.00
_cell.angle_gamma   90.00
#
_symmetry.space_group_name_H-M   'P 1'
#
loop_
_entity.id
_entity.type
_entity.pdbx_description
1 polymer ?
#
loop_
_entity_poly.entity_id
_entity_poly.type
_entity_poly.pdbx_seq_one_letter_code
_entity_poly.pdbx_strand_id
1 'polypeptide(L)'
;TDPVKFLPFALCYLKMDGKAKAADKLLEGPPTIQGQAIDLCALFSMVQAKGGSQKMNTMRTWKSILQELKLTAAGQKEAEELRNVYEEFLLCCEEMTFDSQELASLSKGGRGGAADEGGAVSLLDLLENGSLRVGDEFLFERSDNNLGVVKGSGILSKDGKIIYRSPDGTEKKFRFPGGFATAIMRQAGNNHSASVGGWSTVTVRGQKLSSIKLAYVRKRKKELQQGFSNPSNAFQKHLQVLDEQQQVIRENEERVAREKERQTAEQRANEPPPGWISPEEDTQQQAS
;
A
#
# COMPACT_ATOMS: atom_id res chain seq x y z
N THR A 1 -12.12 -1.99 11.03
CA THR A 1 -11.93 -1.89 9.56
C THR A 1 -13.03 -2.69 8.93
N ASP A 2 -13.77 -2.15 7.94
CA ASP A 2 -14.87 -2.87 7.29
C ASP A 2 -14.28 -3.86 6.28
N PRO A 3 -14.36 -5.20 6.50
CA PRO A 3 -13.74 -6.19 5.62
C PRO A 3 -14.26 -6.07 4.19
N VAL A 4 -15.54 -5.68 4.04
CA VAL A 4 -16.24 -5.52 2.76
C VAL A 4 -15.61 -4.47 1.85
N LYS A 5 -14.95 -3.49 2.44
CA LYS A 5 -14.29 -2.41 1.70
C LYS A 5 -12.80 -2.67 1.51
N PHE A 6 -12.23 -3.67 2.21
CA PHE A 6 -10.79 -3.88 2.25
C PHE A 6 -10.24 -4.55 1.00
N LEU A 7 -10.94 -5.55 0.43
CA LEU A 7 -10.46 -6.21 -0.80
C LEU A 7 -10.47 -5.29 -2.04
N PRO A 8 -11.54 -4.51 -2.32
CA PRO A 8 -11.50 -3.50 -3.38
C PRO A 8 -10.36 -2.48 -3.16
N PHE A 9 -10.10 -2.13 -1.91
CA PHE A 9 -9.00 -1.25 -1.52
C PHE A 9 -7.64 -1.88 -1.87
N ALA A 10 -7.35 -3.11 -1.45
CA ALA A 10 -6.08 -3.78 -1.74
C ALA A 10 -5.84 -3.96 -3.25
N LEU A 11 -6.87 -4.39 -3.99
CA LEU A 11 -6.80 -4.54 -5.44
C LEU A 11 -6.51 -3.20 -6.17
N CYS A 12 -6.99 -2.08 -5.63
CA CYS A 12 -6.70 -0.75 -6.18
C CYS A 12 -5.23 -0.40 -6.07
N TYR A 13 -4.66 -0.58 -4.88
CA TYR A 13 -3.26 -0.24 -4.63
C TYR A 13 -2.30 -1.16 -5.39
N LEU A 14 -2.61 -2.46 -5.49
CA LEU A 14 -1.81 -3.39 -6.30
C LEU A 14 -1.78 -3.01 -7.79
N LYS A 15 -2.93 -2.60 -8.35
CA LYS A 15 -2.99 -2.13 -9.75
C LYS A 15 -2.27 -0.79 -9.93
N MET A 16 -2.34 0.11 -8.94
CA MET A 16 -1.61 1.39 -8.97
C MET A 16 -0.09 1.19 -8.92
N ASP A 17 0.37 0.22 -8.14
CA ASP A 17 1.78 -0.16 -7.98
C ASP A 17 2.33 -0.98 -9.16
N GLY A 18 1.52 -1.20 -10.21
CA GLY A 18 1.91 -2.03 -11.36
C GLY A 18 1.95 -3.53 -11.09
N LYS A 19 1.50 -3.98 -9.91
CA LYS A 19 1.44 -5.39 -9.49
C LYS A 19 0.16 -6.08 -10.00
N ALA A 20 -0.11 -5.97 -11.30
CA ALA A 20 -1.31 -6.55 -11.92
C ALA A 20 -1.42 -8.07 -11.67
N LYS A 21 -0.31 -8.81 -11.73
CA LYS A 21 -0.27 -10.25 -11.44
C LYS A 21 -0.71 -10.60 -10.01
N ALA A 22 -0.32 -9.79 -9.02
CA ALA A 22 -0.74 -10.01 -7.64
C ALA A 22 -2.23 -9.67 -7.47
N ALA A 23 -2.71 -8.62 -8.16
CA ALA A 23 -4.14 -8.30 -8.18
C ALA A 23 -4.97 -9.44 -8.80
N ASP A 24 -4.50 -10.05 -9.88
CA ASP A 24 -5.18 -11.17 -10.54
C ASP A 24 -5.20 -12.42 -9.65
N LYS A 25 -4.07 -12.78 -9.02
CA LYS A 25 -4.03 -13.86 -8.00
C LYS A 25 -5.05 -13.65 -6.88
N LEU A 26 -5.20 -12.40 -6.42
CA LEU A 26 -6.12 -12.06 -5.34
C LEU A 26 -7.59 -12.12 -5.78
N LEU A 27 -7.88 -12.00 -7.08
CA LEU A 27 -9.21 -12.23 -7.66
C LEU A 27 -9.54 -13.72 -7.80
N GLU A 28 -8.52 -14.58 -7.95
CA GLU A 28 -8.69 -16.04 -7.99
C GLU A 28 -9.06 -16.61 -6.62
N GLY A 29 -8.52 -16.02 -5.53
CA GLY A 29 -8.89 -16.39 -4.16
C GLY A 29 -8.00 -15.75 -3.09
N PRO A 30 -8.33 -15.99 -1.79
CA PRO A 30 -7.43 -15.62 -0.69
C PRO A 30 -6.07 -16.32 -0.81
N PRO A 31 -4.96 -15.65 -0.46
CA PRO A 31 -3.69 -16.34 -0.26
C PRO A 31 -3.82 -17.31 0.92
N THR A 32 -3.15 -18.45 0.82
CA THR A 32 -3.20 -19.52 1.83
C THR A 32 -1.82 -19.84 2.38
N ILE A 33 -1.71 -20.09 3.68
CA ILE A 33 -0.53 -20.71 4.32
C ILE A 33 -0.95 -22.07 4.87
N GLN A 34 -0.24 -23.12 4.47
CA GLN A 34 -0.59 -24.51 4.79
C GLN A 34 -2.07 -24.88 4.51
N GLY A 35 -2.64 -24.31 3.44
CA GLY A 35 -4.05 -24.53 3.07
C GLY A 35 -5.07 -23.71 3.87
N GLN A 36 -4.64 -22.92 4.86
CA GLN A 36 -5.49 -21.96 5.58
C GLN A 36 -5.44 -20.60 4.87
N ALA A 37 -6.60 -20.10 4.46
CA ALA A 37 -6.81 -18.80 3.88
C ALA A 37 -6.53 -17.69 4.91
N ILE A 38 -5.84 -16.67 4.44
CA ILE A 38 -5.41 -15.56 5.26
C ILE A 38 -6.43 -14.42 5.13
N ASP A 39 -6.98 -13.98 6.25
CA ASP A 39 -7.75 -12.74 6.31
C ASP A 39 -6.80 -11.55 6.18
N LEU A 40 -6.74 -11.00 4.96
CA LEU A 40 -5.88 -9.86 4.64
C LEU A 40 -6.26 -8.59 5.40
N CYS A 41 -7.54 -8.40 5.74
CA CYS A 41 -8.01 -7.24 6.48
C CYS A 41 -7.55 -7.32 7.95
N ALA A 42 -7.66 -8.51 8.54
CA ALA A 42 -7.17 -8.78 9.90
C ALA A 42 -5.64 -8.66 9.94
N LEU A 43 -4.94 -9.29 9.00
CA LEU A 43 -3.48 -9.23 8.88
C LEU A 43 -2.99 -7.77 8.77
N PHE A 44 -3.58 -6.97 7.87
CA PHE A 44 -3.24 -5.55 7.74
C PHE A 44 -3.46 -4.78 9.04
N SER A 45 -4.62 -4.97 9.68
CA SER A 45 -4.95 -4.26 10.92
C SER A 45 -3.99 -4.63 12.07
N MET A 46 -3.57 -5.89 12.18
CA MET A 46 -2.61 -6.36 13.18
C MET A 46 -1.20 -5.79 12.95
N VAL A 47 -0.73 -5.77 11.71
CA VAL A 47 0.58 -5.18 11.36
C VAL A 47 0.57 -3.67 11.65
N GLN A 48 -0.51 -2.97 11.29
CA GLN A 48 -0.66 -1.54 11.59
C GLN A 48 -0.71 -1.27 13.09
N ALA A 49 -1.40 -2.09 13.88
CA ALA A 49 -1.43 -1.96 15.35
C ALA A 49 -0.04 -2.13 16.00
N LYS A 50 0.84 -2.92 15.39
CA LYS A 50 2.25 -3.07 15.81
C LYS A 50 3.18 -1.97 15.25
N GLY A 51 2.61 -0.96 14.59
CA GLY A 51 3.33 0.21 14.09
C GLY A 51 3.88 0.06 12.68
N GLY A 52 3.32 -0.86 11.90
CA GLY A 52 3.63 -1.03 10.48
C GLY A 52 4.73 -2.05 10.19
N SER A 53 4.85 -2.44 8.92
CA SER A 53 5.83 -3.45 8.47
C SER A 53 7.28 -3.04 8.78
N GLN A 54 7.59 -1.74 8.72
CA GLN A 54 8.92 -1.20 9.03
C GLN A 54 9.35 -1.43 10.48
N LYS A 55 8.41 -1.52 11.42
CA LYS A 55 8.69 -1.83 12.83
C LYS A 55 8.65 -3.33 13.11
N MET A 56 8.11 -4.11 12.17
CA MET A 56 8.02 -5.56 12.22
C MET A 56 9.24 -6.26 11.62
N ASN A 57 10.45 -5.85 12.01
CA ASN A 57 11.69 -6.41 11.45
C ASN A 57 12.12 -7.73 12.10
N THR A 58 11.45 -8.18 13.16
CA THR A 58 11.83 -9.40 13.88
C THR A 58 10.87 -10.53 13.58
N MET A 59 11.40 -11.71 13.23
CA MET A 59 10.58 -12.92 12.99
C MET A 59 9.73 -13.32 14.21
N ARG A 60 10.13 -12.90 15.41
CA ARG A 60 9.32 -13.07 16.63
C ARG A 60 7.97 -12.36 16.54
N THR A 61 7.91 -11.16 15.94
CA THR A 61 6.66 -10.40 15.78
C THR A 61 5.74 -11.02 14.72
N TRP A 62 6.28 -11.53 13.62
CA TRP A 62 5.50 -12.26 12.60
C TRP A 62 4.93 -13.57 13.15
N LYS A 63 5.69 -14.30 13.98
CA LYS A 63 5.19 -15.48 14.72
C LYS A 63 4.03 -15.12 15.66
N SER A 64 4.09 -13.98 16.33
CA SER A 64 2.98 -13.49 17.17
C SER A 64 1.73 -13.26 16.33
N ILE A 65 1.85 -12.64 15.14
CA ILE A 65 0.70 -12.42 14.26
C ILE A 65 0.11 -13.73 13.75
N LEU A 66 0.93 -14.71 13.37
CA LEU A 66 0.43 -16.04 13.00
C LEU A 66 -0.44 -16.67 14.10
N GLN A 67 0.01 -16.57 15.35
CA GLN A 67 -0.73 -17.07 16.50
C GLN A 67 -2.02 -16.29 16.73
N GLU A 68 -1.98 -14.96 16.60
CA GLU A 68 -3.16 -14.08 16.71
C GLU A 68 -4.18 -14.33 15.60
N LEU A 69 -3.73 -14.70 14.38
CA LEU A 69 -4.57 -15.15 13.27
C LEU A 69 -5.10 -16.58 13.43
N LYS A 70 -4.72 -17.26 14.52
CA LYS A 70 -5.08 -18.66 14.81
C LYS A 70 -4.68 -19.64 13.70
N LEU A 71 -3.58 -19.36 13.01
CA LEU A 71 -3.04 -20.26 12.00
C LEU A 71 -2.31 -21.42 12.71
N THR A 72 -2.59 -22.66 12.29
CA THR A 72 -2.21 -23.89 13.04
C THR A 72 -0.71 -24.16 13.12
N ALA A 73 0.11 -23.40 12.38
CA ALA A 73 1.55 -23.58 12.35
C ALA A 73 2.30 -22.27 12.68
N ALA A 74 2.73 -22.17 13.94
CA ALA A 74 3.55 -21.07 14.45
C ALA A 74 5.06 -21.31 14.25
N GLY A 75 5.44 -21.97 13.15
CA GLY A 75 6.84 -22.20 12.81
C GLY A 75 7.51 -20.97 12.21
N GLN A 76 8.83 -21.06 12.00
CA GLN A 76 9.59 -19.95 11.41
C GLN A 76 9.31 -19.78 9.91
N LYS A 77 9.11 -20.89 9.21
CA LYS A 77 8.85 -20.90 7.77
C LYS A 77 7.49 -20.26 7.45
N GLU A 78 6.48 -20.56 8.24
CA GLU A 78 5.14 -20.02 8.07
C GLU A 78 5.11 -18.51 8.37
N ALA A 79 5.94 -18.06 9.32
CA ALA A 79 6.03 -16.64 9.65
C ALA A 79 6.65 -15.85 8.50
N GLU A 80 7.60 -16.48 7.80
CA GLU A 80 8.22 -15.95 6.60
C GLU A 80 7.25 -15.97 5.41
N GLU A 81 6.46 -17.04 5.24
CA GLU A 81 5.38 -17.08 4.24
C GLU A 81 4.33 -15.99 4.50
N LEU A 82 3.93 -15.75 5.75
CA LEU A 82 3.00 -14.68 6.13
C LEU A 82 3.56 -13.30 5.80
N ARG A 83 4.85 -13.10 6.08
CA ARG A 83 5.55 -11.87 5.72
C ARG A 83 5.57 -11.68 4.20
N ASN A 84 5.88 -12.72 3.43
CA ASN A 84 5.88 -12.65 1.97
C ASN A 84 4.48 -12.32 1.41
N VAL A 85 3.43 -12.90 1.98
CA VAL A 85 2.04 -12.55 1.63
C VAL A 85 1.77 -11.06 1.91
N TYR A 86 2.20 -10.56 3.06
CA TYR A 86 2.06 -9.15 3.38
C TYR A 86 2.81 -8.26 2.38
N GLU A 87 4.07 -8.59 2.08
CA GLU A 87 4.91 -7.84 1.14
C GLU A 87 4.36 -7.86 -0.30
N GLU A 88 3.82 -9.01 -0.74
CA GLU A 88 3.26 -9.18 -2.08
C GLU A 88 1.94 -8.43 -2.26
N PHE A 89 1.02 -8.51 -1.29
CA PHE A 89 -0.35 -8.04 -1.45
C PHE A 89 -0.70 -6.75 -0.70
N LEU A 90 -0.02 -6.44 0.41
CA LEU A 90 -0.45 -5.41 1.36
C LEU A 90 0.58 -4.30 1.60
N LEU A 91 1.87 -4.53 1.36
CA LEU A 91 2.91 -3.51 1.55
C LEU A 91 2.66 -2.26 0.71
N CYS A 92 2.23 -2.43 -0.56
CA CYS A 92 1.86 -1.29 -1.40
C CYS A 92 0.68 -0.49 -0.83
N CYS A 93 -0.23 -1.15 -0.12
CA CYS A 93 -1.33 -0.47 0.54
C CYS A 93 -0.80 0.39 1.68
N GLU A 94 0.12 -0.14 2.50
CA GLU A 94 0.76 0.58 3.60
C GLU A 94 1.58 1.78 3.10
N GLU A 95 2.46 1.57 2.13
CA GLU A 95 3.33 2.62 1.57
C GLU A 95 2.49 3.78 1.00
N MET A 96 1.43 3.47 0.26
CA MET A 96 0.56 4.50 -0.32
C MET A 96 -0.51 5.05 0.64
N THR A 97 -0.85 4.35 1.74
CA THR A 97 -1.73 4.93 2.79
C THR A 97 -0.98 5.78 3.79
N PHE A 98 0.30 5.52 4.06
CA PHE A 98 1.14 6.46 4.81
C PHE A 98 1.35 7.76 4.02
N ASP A 99 1.43 7.68 2.69
CA ASP A 99 1.37 8.82 1.78
C ASP A 99 0.01 9.56 1.80
N SER A 100 -1.03 8.98 2.41
CA SER A 100 -2.34 9.62 2.47
C SER A 100 -2.40 10.81 3.43
N GLN A 101 -1.47 10.94 4.38
CA GLN A 101 -1.28 12.20 5.11
C GLN A 101 -0.70 13.31 4.22
N GLU A 102 0.10 12.93 3.22
CA GLU A 102 0.61 13.83 2.16
C GLU A 102 -0.50 14.21 1.15
N LEU A 103 -1.43 13.29 0.86
CA LEU A 103 -2.65 13.61 0.10
C LEU A 103 -3.65 14.46 0.90
N ALA A 104 -3.72 14.29 2.22
CA ALA A 104 -4.55 15.11 3.09
C ALA A 104 -4.02 16.55 3.17
N SER A 105 -2.70 16.76 3.16
CA SER A 105 -2.07 18.08 3.04
C SER A 105 -2.22 18.69 1.64
N LEU A 106 -2.35 17.88 0.58
CA LEU A 106 -2.74 18.36 -0.75
C LEU A 106 -4.22 18.76 -0.85
N SER A 107 -5.12 18.19 -0.03
CA SER A 107 -6.54 18.58 0.02
C SER A 107 -6.81 19.79 0.93
N LYS A 108 -5.99 19.97 1.98
CA LYS A 108 -6.01 21.16 2.83
C LYS A 108 -5.13 22.24 2.20
N GLY A 109 -5.68 22.94 1.22
CA GLY A 109 -5.05 24.16 0.70
C GLY A 109 -4.76 25.13 1.84
N GLY A 110 -3.49 25.27 2.24
CA GLY A 110 -3.16 26.14 3.36
C GLY A 110 -1.72 26.04 3.85
N ARG A 111 -0.86 26.88 3.25
CA ARG A 111 0.32 27.53 3.85
C ARG A 111 1.27 26.65 4.67
N GLY A 112 2.41 26.30 4.08
CA GLY A 112 3.60 25.88 4.83
C GLY A 112 4.63 25.31 3.89
N GLY A 113 5.87 25.77 3.99
CA GLY A 113 6.91 25.50 3.01
C GLY A 113 7.44 24.06 2.99
N ALA A 114 8.16 23.80 1.90
CA ALA A 114 9.32 22.92 1.82
C ALA A 114 9.09 21.40 1.89
N ALA A 115 8.67 20.83 0.76
CA ALA A 115 9.27 19.64 0.12
C ALA A 115 8.48 19.35 -1.17
N ASP A 116 8.94 19.86 -2.31
CA ASP A 116 8.38 19.55 -3.63
C ASP A 116 8.93 18.21 -4.14
N GLU A 117 8.78 17.16 -3.32
CA GLU A 117 9.09 15.76 -3.64
C GLU A 117 7.80 14.95 -3.95
N GLY A 118 6.81 15.59 -4.58
CA GLY A 118 5.62 14.91 -5.11
C GLY A 118 5.90 14.16 -6.42
N GLY A 119 6.62 13.04 -6.32
CA GLY A 119 7.20 12.23 -7.40
C GLY A 119 6.28 11.43 -8.33
N ALA A 120 5.00 11.74 -8.54
CA ALA A 120 4.09 10.79 -9.21
C ALA A 120 3.65 11.10 -10.65
N VAL A 121 3.85 12.31 -11.21
CA VAL A 121 3.38 12.63 -12.58
C VAL A 121 4.42 13.43 -13.34
N SER A 122 5.01 12.81 -14.36
CA SER A 122 5.96 13.41 -15.28
C SER A 122 5.25 14.04 -16.49
N LEU A 123 5.97 14.89 -17.22
CA LEU A 123 5.49 15.41 -18.51
C LEU A 123 5.30 14.30 -19.55
N LEU A 124 6.07 13.22 -19.45
CA LEU A 124 5.94 12.05 -20.30
C LEU A 124 4.61 11.32 -20.03
N ASP A 125 4.23 11.13 -18.77
CA ASP A 125 2.94 10.51 -18.41
C ASP A 125 1.75 11.29 -18.98
N LEU A 126 1.83 12.62 -18.92
CA LEU A 126 0.81 13.49 -19.47
C LEU A 126 0.77 13.45 -21.01
N LEU A 127 1.94 13.26 -21.65
CA LEU A 127 2.05 13.10 -23.10
C LEU A 127 1.46 11.74 -23.54
N GLU A 128 1.82 10.66 -22.85
CA GLU A 128 1.36 9.30 -23.15
C GLU A 128 -0.15 9.13 -22.93
N ASN A 129 -0.74 9.83 -21.95
CA ASN A 129 -2.20 9.84 -21.76
C ASN A 129 -2.93 10.79 -22.73
N GLY A 130 -2.21 11.52 -23.58
CA GLY A 130 -2.78 12.50 -24.51
C GLY A 130 -3.29 13.79 -23.86
N SER A 131 -2.95 14.02 -22.57
CA SER A 131 -3.24 15.28 -21.88
C SER A 131 -2.35 16.42 -22.41
N LEU A 132 -1.15 16.09 -22.87
CA LEU A 132 -0.24 16.96 -23.62
C LEU A 132 0.03 16.41 -25.02
N ARG A 133 0.56 17.26 -25.91
CA ARG A 133 0.96 16.89 -27.27
C ARG A 133 2.40 17.31 -27.55
N VAL A 134 3.10 16.52 -28.37
CA VAL A 134 4.41 16.92 -28.91
C VAL A 134 4.23 18.23 -29.67
N GLY A 135 5.11 19.19 -29.43
CA GLY A 135 4.99 20.52 -30.02
C GLY A 135 4.14 21.49 -29.20
N ASP A 136 3.49 21.07 -28.11
CA ASP A 136 2.79 21.98 -27.21
C ASP A 136 3.76 23.06 -26.69
N GLU A 137 3.33 24.32 -26.78
CA GLU A 137 4.10 25.47 -26.28
C GLU A 137 3.83 25.68 -24.79
N PHE A 138 4.92 25.72 -24.03
CA PHE A 138 4.98 25.97 -22.59
C PHE A 138 5.37 27.42 -22.38
N LEU A 139 4.49 28.19 -21.76
CA LEU A 139 4.68 29.60 -21.49
C LEU A 139 4.90 29.82 -20.00
N PHE A 140 5.98 30.52 -19.66
CA PHE A 140 6.23 31.03 -18.33
C PHE A 140 6.09 32.55 -18.35
N GLU A 141 5.35 33.08 -17.38
CA GLU A 141 5.21 34.51 -17.15
C GLU A 141 5.21 34.78 -15.65
N ARG A 142 6.07 35.70 -15.20
CA ARG A 142 6.14 36.11 -13.80
C ARG A 142 6.44 37.60 -13.71
N SER A 143 5.66 38.31 -12.90
CA SER A 143 5.99 39.66 -12.49
C SER A 143 7.03 39.61 -11.37
N ASP A 144 8.13 40.31 -11.57
CA ASP A 144 9.21 40.50 -10.61
C ASP A 144 9.34 42.00 -10.32
N ASN A 145 9.49 42.36 -9.04
CA ASN A 145 9.53 43.76 -8.64
C ASN A 145 10.73 44.53 -9.21
N ASN A 146 11.83 43.83 -9.52
CA ASN A 146 13.06 44.44 -9.98
C ASN A 146 13.23 44.35 -11.50
N LEU A 147 12.65 43.33 -12.13
CA LEU A 147 12.85 43.03 -13.56
C LEU A 147 11.60 43.27 -14.41
N GLY A 148 10.49 43.68 -13.80
CA GLY A 148 9.20 43.76 -14.47
C GLY A 148 8.66 42.38 -14.83
N VAL A 149 7.94 42.28 -15.95
CA VAL A 149 7.34 41.01 -16.38
C VAL A 149 8.36 40.19 -17.16
N VAL A 150 8.81 39.08 -16.57
CA VAL A 150 9.69 38.10 -17.21
C VAL A 150 8.84 37.08 -17.93
N LYS A 151 9.13 36.85 -19.23
CA LYS A 151 8.45 35.86 -20.06
C LYS A 151 9.45 34.91 -20.73
N GLY A 152 9.02 33.68 -20.98
CA GLY A 152 9.75 32.77 -21.85
C GLY A 152 8.87 31.61 -22.32
N SER A 153 9.22 31.05 -23.46
CA SER A 153 8.49 29.93 -24.06
C SER A 153 9.40 28.76 -24.39
N GLY A 154 8.86 27.55 -24.31
CA GLY A 154 9.56 26.31 -24.68
C GLY A 154 8.58 25.33 -25.32
N ILE A 155 9.10 24.30 -25.99
CA ILE A 155 8.30 23.34 -26.76
C ILE A 155 8.45 21.94 -26.17
N LEU A 156 7.35 21.22 -26.02
CA LEU A 156 7.38 19.84 -25.55
C LEU A 156 7.94 18.88 -26.61
N SER A 157 8.99 18.16 -26.24
CA SER A 157 9.60 17.11 -27.05
C SER A 157 8.89 15.76 -26.92
N LYS A 158 9.21 14.83 -27.83
CA LYS A 158 8.72 13.45 -27.81
C LYS A 158 9.14 12.68 -26.55
N ASP A 159 10.28 13.00 -25.96
CA ASP A 159 10.80 12.37 -24.74
C ASP A 159 10.32 13.05 -23.45
N GLY A 160 9.26 13.86 -23.52
CA GLY A 160 8.65 14.49 -22.34
C GLY A 160 9.52 15.56 -21.70
N LYS A 161 10.30 16.31 -22.49
CA LYS A 161 11.14 17.42 -22.03
C LYS A 161 10.70 18.73 -22.66
N ILE A 162 10.88 19.83 -21.94
CA ILE A 162 10.67 21.17 -22.47
C ILE A 162 11.97 21.62 -23.14
N ILE A 163 11.93 21.83 -24.45
CA ILE A 163 13.02 22.41 -25.23
C ILE A 163 12.87 23.92 -25.18
N TYR A 164 13.82 24.57 -24.54
CA TYR A 164 13.93 26.02 -24.48
C TYR A 164 15.10 26.47 -25.36
N ARG A 165 14.85 27.40 -26.28
CA ARG A 165 15.90 28.07 -27.04
C ARG A 165 16.13 29.43 -26.44
N SER A 166 17.31 29.66 -25.90
CA SER A 166 17.65 30.94 -25.31
C SER A 166 18.01 31.99 -26.37
N PRO A 167 18.05 33.28 -25.99
CA PRO A 167 18.36 34.38 -26.92
C PRO A 167 19.72 34.26 -27.61
N ASP A 168 20.67 33.56 -26.98
CA ASP A 168 21.99 33.23 -27.52
C ASP A 168 21.97 32.08 -28.57
N GLY A 169 20.78 31.55 -28.89
CA GLY A 169 20.60 30.45 -29.82
C GLY A 169 20.88 29.07 -29.22
N THR A 170 21.28 28.97 -27.95
CA THR A 170 21.54 27.66 -27.31
C THR A 170 20.24 26.96 -26.94
N GLU A 171 20.17 25.65 -27.19
CA GLU A 171 19.02 24.83 -26.81
C GLU A 171 19.28 24.09 -25.51
N LYS A 172 18.35 24.21 -24.57
CA LYS A 172 18.37 23.53 -23.29
C LYS A 172 17.11 22.68 -23.13
N LYS A 173 17.28 21.47 -22.61
CA LYS A 173 16.19 20.51 -22.40
C LYS A 173 15.93 20.34 -20.91
N PHE A 174 14.68 20.54 -20.51
CA PHE A 174 14.27 20.45 -19.11
C PHE A 174 13.29 19.30 -18.91
N ARG A 175 13.64 18.38 -18.01
CA ARG A 175 12.76 17.29 -17.60
C ARG A 175 11.57 17.78 -16.77
N PHE A 176 11.74 18.89 -16.07
CA PHE A 176 10.76 19.43 -15.13
C PHE A 176 10.40 20.88 -15.45
N PRO A 177 9.13 21.27 -15.32
CA PRO A 177 8.69 22.66 -15.51
C PRO A 177 9.41 23.67 -14.62
N GLY A 178 9.78 23.28 -13.40
CA GLY A 178 10.54 24.13 -12.47
C GLY A 178 11.95 24.46 -12.96
N GLY A 179 12.63 23.50 -13.60
CA GLY A 179 13.93 23.72 -14.21
C GLY A 179 13.86 24.72 -15.38
N PHE A 180 12.83 24.58 -16.21
CA PHE A 180 12.54 25.52 -17.30
C PHE A 180 12.26 26.94 -16.80
N ALA A 181 11.35 27.10 -15.82
CA ALA A 181 11.04 28.40 -15.22
C ALA A 181 12.27 29.06 -14.57
N THR A 182 13.10 28.27 -13.88
CA THR A 182 14.35 28.76 -13.27
C THR A 182 15.35 29.22 -14.32
N ALA A 183 15.46 28.51 -15.44
CA ALA A 183 16.36 28.90 -16.52
C ALA A 183 15.98 30.24 -17.14
N ILE A 184 14.67 30.49 -17.33
CA ILE A 184 14.18 31.78 -17.84
C ILE A 184 14.48 32.91 -16.85
N MET A 185 14.20 32.71 -15.56
CA MET A 185 14.48 33.72 -14.52
C MET A 185 15.98 34.06 -14.43
N ARG A 186 16.86 33.06 -14.55
CA ARG A 186 18.32 33.26 -14.59
C ARG A 186 18.77 34.09 -15.78
N GLN A 187 18.15 33.90 -16.94
CA GLN A 187 18.48 34.68 -18.14
C GLN A 187 17.99 36.12 -18.06
N ALA A 188 16.92 36.39 -17.33
CA ALA A 188 16.48 37.75 -17.04
C ALA A 188 17.38 38.49 -16.02
N GLY A 189 18.49 37.88 -15.58
CA GLY A 189 19.42 38.46 -14.60
C GLY A 189 19.01 38.21 -13.14
N ASN A 190 18.02 37.34 -12.89
CA ASN A 190 17.65 36.96 -11.54
C ASN A 190 18.40 35.69 -11.09
N ASN A 191 19.30 35.84 -10.12
CA ASN A 191 20.00 34.69 -9.51
C ASN A 191 19.15 33.93 -8.50
N HIS A 192 17.98 34.43 -8.14
CA HIS A 192 17.06 33.69 -7.29
C HIS A 192 16.57 32.46 -8.06
N SER A 193 16.72 31.28 -7.46
CA SER A 193 15.98 30.12 -7.95
C SER A 193 14.50 30.47 -7.87
N ALA A 194 13.75 30.20 -8.93
CA ALA A 194 12.30 30.12 -8.82
C ALA A 194 11.98 28.84 -8.03
N SER A 195 12.33 28.82 -6.74
CA SER A 195 12.34 27.64 -5.89
C SER A 195 10.96 27.06 -5.62
N VAL A 196 9.89 27.63 -6.18
CA VAL A 196 8.54 27.24 -5.80
C VAL A 196 7.62 27.23 -7.01
N GLY A 197 7.29 26.03 -7.49
CA GLY A 197 6.02 25.77 -8.19
C GLY A 197 6.02 25.91 -9.71
N GLY A 198 7.02 25.40 -10.42
CA GLY A 198 7.03 25.37 -11.91
C GLY A 198 5.76 24.79 -12.55
N TRP A 199 5.04 23.91 -11.86
CA TRP A 199 3.73 23.40 -12.30
C TRP A 199 2.63 24.48 -12.26
N SER A 200 2.67 25.39 -11.29
CA SER A 200 1.65 26.41 -11.08
C SER A 200 1.89 27.70 -11.86
N THR A 201 3.12 27.91 -12.31
CA THR A 201 3.59 29.13 -12.99
C THR A 201 3.77 28.94 -14.50
N VAL A 202 3.79 27.71 -14.98
CA VAL A 202 3.86 27.40 -16.41
C VAL A 202 2.47 27.07 -16.95
N THR A 203 2.16 27.62 -18.11
CA THR A 203 0.90 27.41 -18.82
C THR A 203 1.15 26.72 -20.15
N VAL A 204 0.19 25.89 -20.57
CA VAL A 204 0.17 25.22 -21.87
C VAL A 204 -1.23 25.36 -22.43
N ARG A 205 -1.37 25.81 -23.67
CA ARG A 205 -2.67 26.02 -24.33
C ARG A 205 -3.64 26.86 -23.48
N GLY A 206 -3.10 27.90 -22.82
CA GLY A 206 -3.87 28.80 -21.95
C GLY A 206 -4.27 28.23 -20.59
N GLN A 207 -3.87 26.99 -20.26
CA GLN A 207 -4.18 26.35 -18.98
C GLN A 207 -2.94 26.22 -18.10
N LYS A 208 -3.08 26.40 -16.79
CA LYS A 208 -2.00 26.11 -15.84
C LYS A 208 -1.67 24.63 -15.86
N LEU A 209 -0.39 24.30 -15.94
CA LEU A 209 0.07 22.93 -15.98
C LEU A 209 -0.32 22.14 -14.72
N SER A 210 -0.44 22.81 -13.57
CA SER A 210 -0.98 22.25 -12.32
C SER A 210 -2.43 21.78 -12.46
N SER A 211 -3.24 22.48 -13.25
CA SER A 211 -4.64 22.10 -13.51
C SER A 211 -4.71 20.87 -14.42
N ILE A 212 -3.85 20.80 -15.43
CA ILE A 212 -3.70 19.63 -16.30
C ILE A 212 -3.25 18.41 -15.48
N LYS A 213 -2.22 18.57 -14.63
CA LYS A 213 -1.76 17.52 -13.71
C LYS A 213 -2.89 17.02 -12.81
N LEU A 214 -3.66 17.93 -12.22
CA LEU A 214 -4.77 17.58 -11.34
C LEU A 214 -5.90 16.85 -12.07
N ALA A 215 -6.23 17.26 -13.30
CA ALA A 215 -7.22 16.59 -14.14
C ALA A 215 -6.78 15.17 -14.50
N TYR A 216 -5.50 14.97 -14.86
CA TYR A 216 -4.93 13.65 -15.11
C TYR A 216 -5.06 12.74 -13.90
N VAL A 217 -4.67 13.21 -12.70
CA VAL A 217 -4.76 12.42 -11.46
C VAL A 217 -6.22 12.02 -11.17
N ARG A 218 -7.17 12.94 -11.35
CA ARG A 218 -8.62 12.66 -11.17
C ARG A 218 -9.14 11.64 -12.17
N LYS A 219 -8.73 11.76 -13.45
CA LYS A 219 -9.13 10.82 -14.52
C LYS A 219 -8.58 9.43 -14.23
N ARG A 220 -7.28 9.30 -13.94
CA ARG A 220 -6.64 8.04 -13.53
C ARG A 220 -7.36 7.41 -12.34
N LYS A 221 -7.71 8.21 -11.33
CA LYS A 221 -8.48 7.74 -10.16
C LYS A 221 -9.86 7.22 -10.55
N LYS A 222 -10.56 7.89 -11.47
CA LYS A 222 -11.88 7.47 -11.97
C LYS A 222 -11.81 6.22 -12.84
N GLU A 223 -10.82 6.11 -13.72
CA GLU A 223 -10.57 4.91 -14.54
C GLU A 223 -10.21 3.71 -13.67
N LEU A 224 -9.38 3.91 -12.65
CA LEU A 224 -9.11 2.90 -11.62
C LEU A 224 -10.39 2.47 -10.92
N GLN A 225 -11.24 3.42 -10.50
CA GLN A 225 -12.54 3.12 -9.87
C GLN A 225 -13.53 2.41 -10.81
N GLN A 226 -13.47 2.66 -12.12
CA GLN A 226 -14.35 2.05 -13.12
C GLN A 226 -13.84 0.69 -13.63
N GLY A 227 -12.54 0.42 -13.56
CA GLY A 227 -11.92 -0.88 -13.89
C GLY A 227 -12.21 -2.01 -12.87
N PHE A 228 -13.08 -1.74 -11.89
CA PHE A 228 -13.58 -2.72 -10.92
C PHE A 228 -14.94 -3.27 -11.35
N SER A 229 -14.97 -4.04 -12.44
CA SER A 229 -16.13 -4.88 -12.72
C SER A 229 -16.14 -6.08 -11.75
N ASN A 230 -17.03 -6.04 -10.76
CA ASN A 230 -17.38 -7.09 -9.78
C ASN A 230 -16.41 -7.44 -8.62
N PRO A 231 -15.83 -6.46 -7.89
CA PRO A 231 -15.11 -6.75 -6.65
C PRO A 231 -16.03 -7.35 -5.56
N SER A 232 -17.34 -7.10 -5.62
CA SER A 232 -18.33 -7.66 -4.69
C SER A 232 -18.41 -9.19 -4.77
N ASN A 233 -18.32 -9.79 -5.97
CA ASN A 233 -18.39 -11.24 -6.13
C ASN A 233 -17.09 -11.93 -5.70
N ALA A 234 -15.93 -11.36 -6.06
CA ALA A 234 -14.64 -11.89 -5.61
C ALA A 234 -14.50 -11.77 -4.09
N PHE A 235 -14.99 -10.67 -3.51
CA PHE A 235 -15.02 -10.49 -2.07
C PHE A 235 -15.99 -11.44 -1.35
N GLN A 236 -17.18 -11.69 -1.91
CA GLN A 236 -18.10 -12.68 -1.36
C GLN A 236 -17.48 -14.08 -1.36
N LYS A 237 -16.77 -14.47 -2.43
CA LYS A 237 -16.00 -15.72 -2.45
C LYS A 237 -14.90 -15.75 -1.39
N HIS A 238 -14.17 -14.65 -1.23
CA HIS A 238 -13.12 -14.53 -0.21
C HIS A 238 -13.68 -14.70 1.22
N LEU A 239 -14.80 -14.05 1.53
CA LEU A 239 -15.48 -14.23 2.82
C LEU A 239 -16.03 -15.63 3.01
N GLN A 240 -16.61 -16.22 1.97
CA GLN A 240 -17.15 -17.58 2.03
C GLN A 240 -16.04 -18.59 2.40
N VAL A 241 -14.88 -18.50 1.74
CA VAL A 241 -13.73 -19.38 2.04
C VAL A 241 -13.25 -19.18 3.47
N LEU A 242 -13.21 -17.94 3.96
CA LEU A 242 -12.83 -17.66 5.35
C LEU A 242 -13.84 -18.24 6.37
N ASP A 243 -15.14 -18.10 6.11
CA ASP A 243 -16.19 -18.60 7.01
C ASP A 243 -16.21 -20.15 7.04
N GLU A 244 -16.10 -20.79 5.88
CA GLU A 244 -15.97 -22.25 5.76
C GLU A 244 -14.76 -22.76 6.56
N GLN A 245 -13.62 -22.08 6.50
CA GLN A 245 -12.44 -22.47 7.27
C GLN A 245 -12.57 -22.20 8.77
N GLN A 246 -13.17 -21.08 9.18
CA GLN A 246 -13.45 -20.82 10.59
C GLN A 246 -14.38 -21.88 11.18
N GLN A 247 -15.36 -22.35 10.41
CA GLN A 247 -16.20 -23.46 10.82
C GLN A 247 -15.39 -24.74 11.02
N VAL A 248 -14.53 -25.11 10.07
CA VAL A 248 -13.65 -26.28 10.20
C VAL A 248 -12.72 -26.17 11.42
N ILE A 249 -12.19 -24.99 11.71
CA ILE A 249 -11.36 -24.76 12.91
C ILE A 249 -12.18 -25.00 14.18
N ARG A 250 -13.38 -24.41 14.29
CA ARG A 250 -14.27 -24.62 15.45
C ARG A 250 -14.62 -26.09 15.65
N GLU A 251 -14.99 -26.81 14.59
CA GLU A 251 -15.33 -28.23 14.65
C GLU A 251 -14.14 -29.09 15.11
N ASN A 252 -12.92 -28.76 14.66
CA ASN A 252 -11.71 -29.45 15.10
C ASN A 252 -11.37 -29.15 16.56
N GLU A 253 -11.50 -27.88 17.01
CA GLU A 253 -11.30 -27.49 18.40
C GLU A 253 -12.27 -28.23 19.34
N GLU A 254 -13.55 -28.33 18.97
CA GLU A 254 -14.54 -29.09 19.72
C GLU A 254 -14.21 -30.59 19.76
N ARG A 255 -13.77 -31.17 18.64
CA ARG A 255 -13.38 -32.59 18.59
C ARG A 255 -12.21 -32.86 19.54
N VAL A 256 -11.17 -32.02 19.51
CA VAL A 256 -10.01 -32.14 20.39
C VAL A 256 -10.40 -31.95 21.86
N ALA A 257 -11.30 -31.01 22.17
CA ALA A 257 -11.80 -30.80 23.53
C ALA A 257 -12.52 -32.05 24.07
N ARG A 258 -13.42 -32.65 23.27
CA ARG A 258 -14.14 -33.88 23.66
C ARG A 258 -13.18 -35.07 23.86
N GLU A 259 -12.17 -35.19 23.01
CA GLU A 259 -11.18 -36.26 23.12
C GLU A 259 -10.31 -36.10 24.37
N LYS A 260 -9.93 -34.86 24.70
CA LYS A 260 -9.21 -34.54 25.93
C LYS A 260 -10.06 -34.79 27.19
N GLU A 261 -11.35 -34.44 27.17
CA GLU A 261 -12.28 -34.77 28.26
C GLU A 261 -12.41 -36.28 28.46
N ARG A 262 -12.50 -37.05 27.37
CA ARG A 262 -12.54 -38.51 27.43
C ARG A 262 -11.27 -39.10 28.01
N GLN A 263 -10.09 -38.63 27.58
CA GLN A 263 -8.80 -39.06 28.13
C GLN A 263 -8.68 -38.69 29.62
N THR A 264 -9.16 -37.51 30.02
CA THR A 264 -9.15 -37.08 31.42
C THR A 264 -10.10 -37.93 32.27
N ALA A 265 -11.26 -38.31 31.72
CA ALA A 265 -12.20 -39.22 32.39
C ALA A 265 -11.64 -40.65 32.52
N GLU A 266 -10.97 -41.16 31.50
CA GLU A 266 -10.28 -42.46 31.53
C GLU A 266 -9.11 -42.45 32.54
N GLN A 267 -8.35 -41.36 32.63
CA GLN A 267 -7.30 -41.19 33.65
C GLN A 267 -7.89 -41.15 35.07
N ARG A 268 -8.97 -40.39 35.30
CA ARG A 268 -9.66 -40.38 36.59
C ARG A 268 -10.28 -41.72 36.97
N ALA A 269 -10.74 -42.50 35.99
CA ALA A 269 -11.27 -43.84 36.24
C ALA A 269 -10.16 -44.85 36.61
N ASN A 270 -8.91 -44.58 36.21
CA ASN A 270 -7.73 -45.39 36.53
C ASN A 270 -6.96 -44.89 37.77
N GLU A 271 -7.37 -43.76 38.37
CA GLU A 271 -6.81 -43.32 39.65
C GLU A 271 -7.39 -44.17 40.79
N PRO A 272 -6.54 -44.80 41.63
CA PRO A 272 -7.03 -45.55 42.77
C PRO A 272 -7.77 -44.59 43.73
N PRO A 273 -8.88 -45.04 44.36
CA PRO A 273 -9.66 -44.19 45.23
C PRO A 273 -8.81 -43.65 46.39
N PRO A 274 -9.10 -42.44 46.90
CA PRO A 274 -8.34 -41.86 48.01
C PRO A 274 -8.34 -42.80 49.22
N GLY A 275 -7.16 -43.26 49.65
CA GLY A 275 -6.99 -44.21 50.75
C GLY A 275 -6.82 -45.68 50.34
N TRP A 276 -6.71 -45.98 49.04
CA TRP A 276 -6.35 -47.33 48.58
C TRP A 276 -4.86 -47.61 48.84
N ILE A 277 -4.57 -48.62 49.66
CA ILE A 277 -3.22 -49.15 49.88
C ILE A 277 -3.06 -50.31 48.91
N SER A 278 -1.97 -50.32 48.13
CA SER A 278 -1.73 -51.42 47.20
C SER A 278 -1.61 -52.73 47.99
N PRO A 279 -2.15 -53.87 47.51
CA PRO A 279 -2.00 -55.16 48.18
C PRO A 279 -0.53 -55.52 48.46
N GLU A 280 0.40 -55.01 47.64
CA GLU A 280 1.84 -55.18 47.84
C GLU A 280 2.40 -54.37 49.03
N GLU A 281 1.85 -53.19 49.30
CA GLU A 281 2.23 -52.34 50.45
C GLU A 281 1.62 -52.86 51.76
N ASP A 282 0.41 -53.42 51.71
CA ASP A 282 -0.27 -54.02 52.85
C ASP A 282 0.47 -55.29 53.33
N THR A 283 1.08 -56.03 52.40
CA THR A 283 1.87 -57.24 52.70
C THR A 283 3.22 -56.89 53.36
N GLN A 284 3.81 -55.73 53.06
CA GLN A 284 5.06 -55.28 53.69
C GLN A 284 4.84 -54.70 55.10
N GLN A 285 3.69 -54.07 55.37
CA GLN A 285 3.36 -53.56 56.70
C GLN A 285 2.98 -54.66 57.70
N GLN A 286 2.47 -55.81 57.24
CA GLN A 286 2.19 -56.97 58.10
C GLN A 286 3.43 -57.83 58.41
N ALA A 287 4.57 -57.55 57.77
CA ALA A 287 5.83 -58.29 57.95
C ALA A 287 6.86 -57.55 58.83
N SER A 288 6.50 -56.42 59.45
CA SER A 288 7.35 -55.63 60.36
C SER A 288 6.87 -55.68 61.81
#